data_AF-A0A534JZC4-F1
#
_entry.id   AF-A0A534JZC4-F1
#
_cell.length_a   1.000
_cell.length_b   1.000
_cell.length_c   1.000
_cell.angle_alpha   90.00
_cell.angle_beta   90.00
_cell.angle_gamma   90.00
#
_symmetry.space_group_name_H-M   'P 1'
#
loop_
_entity.id
_entity.type
_entity.pdbx_description
1 polymer ?
#
loop_
_entity_poly.entity_id
_entity_poly.type
_entity_poly.pdbx_seq_one_letter_code
_entity_poly.pdbx_strand_id
1 'polypeptide(L)'
;MKQLDVRPGRYALLTFHRQENVDRKEILARSLDAFERVIDATGLEIIFPVHPRTKKRLLASRLAKRAASIRGLRRIEPTGYLDFLMLEKHAALVLTDSGGLQEESCFFRVPCVTLRENTERPETLKIRANVLAGTDPARVEAAALRQLNAPRKWPNPFGDGHTGERIARIMDQFLG
;
A
#
# COMPACT_ATOMS: atom_id res chain seq x y z
N MET A 1 -7.27 -9.10 13.20
CA MET A 1 -6.77 -10.34 12.52
C MET A 1 -7.66 -11.59 12.66
N LYS A 2 -8.24 -11.91 13.83
CA LYS A 2 -9.09 -13.11 14.02
C LYS A 2 -10.31 -13.23 13.09
N GLN A 3 -10.72 -12.13 12.43
CA GLN A 3 -11.88 -12.13 11.52
C GLN A 3 -11.53 -12.29 10.03
N LEU A 4 -10.27 -12.12 9.62
CA LEU A 4 -9.90 -12.15 8.20
C LEU A 4 -9.29 -13.48 7.75
N ASP A 5 -8.93 -14.40 8.66
CA ASP A 5 -8.30 -15.69 8.33
C ASP A 5 -7.11 -15.55 7.34
N VAL A 6 -6.29 -14.53 7.54
CA VAL A 6 -5.09 -14.26 6.74
C VAL A 6 -3.85 -14.75 7.47
N ARG A 7 -2.96 -15.44 6.76
CA ARG A 7 -1.70 -15.92 7.33
C ARG A 7 -0.60 -14.86 7.19
N PRO A 8 0.15 -14.53 8.26
CA PRO A 8 1.26 -13.59 8.17
C PRO A 8 2.26 -13.96 7.06
N GLY A 9 2.68 -12.96 6.29
CA GLY A 9 3.63 -13.10 5.18
C GLY A 9 3.09 -13.84 3.96
N ARG A 10 1.78 -14.07 3.85
CA ARG A 10 1.14 -14.82 2.75
C ARG A 10 0.13 -14.00 1.94
N TYR A 11 0.10 -12.68 2.12
CA TYR A 11 -0.75 -11.78 1.35
C TYR A 11 -0.03 -10.47 1.06
N ALA A 12 -0.48 -9.77 0.02
CA ALA A 12 -0.17 -8.36 -0.19
C ALA A 12 -1.30 -7.48 0.37
N LEU A 13 -0.97 -6.33 0.93
CA LEU A 13 -1.94 -5.33 1.37
C LEU A 13 -2.03 -4.22 0.31
N LEU A 14 -3.24 -3.89 -0.12
CA LEU A 14 -3.50 -2.85 -1.11
C LEU A 14 -4.26 -1.68 -0.50
N THR A 15 -3.77 -0.46 -0.75
CA THR A 15 -4.60 0.75 -0.67
C THR A 15 -4.53 1.51 -1.98
N PHE A 16 -5.69 1.92 -2.49
CA PHE A 16 -5.78 2.62 -3.76
C PHE A 16 -6.95 3.59 -3.71
N HIS A 17 -6.68 4.89 -3.60
CA HIS A 17 -7.71 5.91 -3.35
C HIS A 17 -7.36 7.34 -3.81
N ARG A 18 -6.17 7.57 -4.34
CA ARG A 18 -5.74 8.89 -4.83
C ARG A 18 -6.52 9.31 -6.06
N GLN A 19 -6.81 10.61 -6.18
CA GLN A 19 -7.73 11.12 -7.20
C GLN A 19 -7.23 10.83 -8.61
N GLU A 20 -5.94 11.08 -8.84
CA GLU A 20 -5.22 10.84 -10.09
C GLU A 20 -5.32 9.39 -10.58
N ASN A 21 -5.54 8.45 -9.64
CA ASN A 21 -5.60 7.03 -9.88
C ASN A 21 -7.04 6.52 -10.08
N VAL A 22 -7.98 6.96 -9.23
CA VAL A 22 -9.34 6.39 -9.19
C VAL A 22 -10.38 7.17 -9.99
N ASP A 23 -10.13 8.44 -10.31
CA ASP A 23 -11.14 9.27 -10.98
C ASP A 23 -11.18 9.07 -12.49
N ARG A 24 -10.09 8.58 -13.09
CA ARG A 24 -10.00 8.25 -14.51
C ARG A 24 -10.27 6.77 -14.72
N LYS A 25 -11.30 6.46 -15.49
CA LYS A 25 -11.74 5.08 -15.76
C LYS A 25 -10.61 4.22 -16.34
N GLU A 26 -9.81 4.79 -17.24
CA GLU A 26 -8.74 4.08 -17.94
C GLU A 26 -7.63 3.67 -16.96
N ILE A 27 -7.27 4.57 -16.03
CA ILE A 27 -6.26 4.30 -15.00
C ILE A 27 -6.78 3.28 -13.99
N LEU A 28 -8.03 3.43 -13.55
CA LEU A 28 -8.65 2.47 -12.62
C LEU A 28 -8.75 1.08 -13.25
N ALA A 29 -9.17 0.96 -14.51
CA ALA A 29 -9.22 -0.31 -15.24
C ALA A 29 -7.84 -0.94 -15.36
N ARG A 30 -6.85 -0.16 -15.81
CA ARG A 30 -5.46 -0.61 -15.92
C ARG A 30 -4.88 -1.07 -14.58
N SER A 31 -5.24 -0.41 -13.49
CA SER A 31 -4.79 -0.79 -12.15
C SER A 31 -5.39 -2.12 -11.70
N LEU A 32 -6.64 -2.42 -12.07
CA LEU A 32 -7.23 -3.74 -11.83
C LEU A 32 -6.46 -4.84 -12.58
N ASP A 33 -6.04 -4.59 -13.81
CA ASP A 33 -5.18 -5.52 -14.57
C ASP A 33 -3.81 -5.69 -13.91
N ALA A 34 -3.25 -4.63 -13.34
CA ALA A 34 -2.02 -4.68 -12.57
C ALA A 34 -2.15 -5.55 -11.31
N PHE A 35 -3.27 -5.44 -10.58
CA PHE A 35 -3.51 -6.25 -9.37
C PHE A 35 -3.64 -7.73 -9.71
N GLU A 36 -4.38 -8.05 -10.78
CA GLU A 36 -4.52 -9.43 -11.26
C GLU A 36 -3.17 -10.04 -11.64
N ARG A 37 -2.33 -9.30 -12.39
CA ARG A 37 -0.98 -9.75 -12.72
C ARG A 37 -0.08 -9.97 -11.50
N VAL A 38 -0.16 -9.10 -10.49
CA VAL A 38 0.58 -9.32 -9.24
C VAL A 38 0.13 -10.60 -8.55
N ILE A 39 -1.17 -10.86 -8.49
CA ILE A 39 -1.72 -12.10 -7.91
C ILE A 39 -1.17 -13.31 -8.67
N ASP A 40 -1.29 -13.30 -9.99
CA ASP A 40 -0.86 -14.42 -10.84
C ASP A 40 0.65 -14.67 -10.74
N ALA A 41 1.46 -13.61 -10.76
CA ALA A 41 2.93 -13.71 -10.74
C ALA A 41 3.49 -14.10 -9.37
N THR A 42 2.85 -13.67 -8.28
CA THR A 42 3.38 -13.87 -6.91
C THR A 42 2.71 -15.02 -6.17
N GLY A 43 1.51 -15.44 -6.61
CA GLY A 43 0.65 -16.40 -5.90
C GLY A 43 0.07 -15.85 -4.59
N LEU A 44 0.24 -14.56 -4.30
CA LEU A 44 -0.30 -13.93 -3.09
C LEU A 44 -1.73 -13.45 -3.34
N GLU A 45 -2.62 -13.66 -2.38
CA GLU A 45 -3.86 -12.90 -2.34
C GLU A 45 -3.56 -11.42 -2.05
N ILE A 46 -4.36 -10.53 -2.62
CA ILE A 46 -4.34 -9.10 -2.30
C ILE A 46 -5.52 -8.81 -1.38
N ILE A 47 -5.24 -8.38 -0.15
CA ILE A 47 -6.23 -7.84 0.77
C ILE A 47 -6.42 -6.36 0.44
N PHE A 48 -7.64 -5.97 0.08
CA PHE A 48 -7.95 -4.61 -0.34
C PHE A 48 -9.08 -4.02 0.51
N PRO A 49 -8.77 -3.31 1.62
CA PRO A 49 -9.72 -2.46 2.32
C PRO A 49 -10.15 -1.31 1.42
N VAL A 50 -11.34 -1.44 0.80
CA VAL A 50 -11.74 -0.55 -0.29
C VAL A 50 -12.20 0.79 0.26
N HIS A 51 -11.40 1.83 0.03
CA HIS A 51 -11.77 3.19 0.41
C HIS A 51 -13.11 3.61 -0.24
N PRO A 52 -13.99 4.34 0.46
CA PRO A 52 -15.31 4.74 -0.07
C PRO A 52 -15.24 5.46 -1.42
N ARG A 53 -14.21 6.29 -1.65
CA ARG A 53 -13.96 6.94 -2.95
C ARG A 53 -13.81 5.90 -4.07
N THR A 54 -12.95 4.90 -3.88
CA THR A 54 -12.65 3.88 -4.88
C THR A 54 -13.86 2.99 -5.12
N LYS A 55 -14.61 2.64 -4.06
CA LYS A 55 -15.89 1.93 -4.16
C LYS A 55 -16.88 2.69 -5.05
N LYS A 56 -17.03 4.00 -4.83
CA LYS A 56 -17.88 4.87 -5.66
C LYS A 56 -17.42 4.93 -7.12
N ARG A 57 -16.11 5.07 -7.36
CA ARG A 57 -15.55 5.13 -8.71
C ARG A 57 -15.67 3.82 -9.48
N LEU A 58 -15.46 2.67 -8.83
CA LEU A 58 -15.68 1.35 -9.44
C LEU A 58 -17.13 1.18 -9.93
N LEU A 59 -18.11 1.68 -9.17
CA LEU A 59 -19.52 1.66 -9.57
C LEU A 59 -19.78 2.61 -10.74
N ALA A 60 -19.37 3.87 -10.62
CA ALA A 60 -19.58 4.90 -11.65
C ALA A 60 -18.95 4.54 -13.00
N SER A 61 -17.78 3.89 -12.97
CA SER A 61 -17.04 3.47 -14.16
C SER A 61 -17.46 2.11 -14.71
N ARG A 62 -18.48 1.45 -14.12
CA ARG A 62 -18.95 0.09 -14.45
C ARG A 62 -17.85 -0.99 -14.32
N LEU A 63 -16.86 -0.76 -13.47
CA LEU A 63 -15.75 -1.68 -13.21
C LEU A 63 -15.97 -2.57 -11.98
N ALA A 64 -17.05 -2.38 -11.22
CA ALA A 64 -17.33 -3.17 -10.03
C ALA A 64 -17.41 -4.68 -10.30
N LYS A 65 -18.01 -5.10 -11.43
CA LYS A 65 -18.05 -6.51 -11.85
C LYS A 65 -16.67 -7.04 -12.21
N ARG A 66 -15.87 -6.24 -12.92
CA ARG A 66 -14.47 -6.57 -13.26
C ARG A 66 -13.62 -6.73 -12.01
N ALA A 67 -13.71 -5.82 -11.05
CA ALA A 67 -12.99 -5.92 -9.79
C ALA A 67 -13.45 -7.14 -8.95
N ALA A 68 -14.72 -7.55 -9.07
CA ALA A 68 -15.25 -8.73 -8.41
C ALA A 68 -14.83 -10.05 -9.06
N SER A 69 -14.49 -10.05 -10.35
CA SER A 69 -14.10 -11.26 -11.07
C SER A 69 -12.62 -11.63 -10.89
N ILE A 70 -11.80 -10.72 -10.34
CA ILE A 70 -10.38 -10.99 -10.08
C ILE A 70 -10.28 -11.96 -8.91
N ARG A 71 -9.87 -13.21 -9.21
CA ARG A 71 -9.60 -14.21 -8.17
C ARG A 71 -8.35 -13.80 -7.39
N GLY A 72 -8.38 -13.95 -6.07
CA GLY A 72 -7.30 -13.52 -5.18
C GLY A 72 -7.32 -12.04 -4.80
N LEU A 73 -8.19 -11.19 -5.40
CA LEU A 73 -8.40 -9.82 -4.94
C LEU A 73 -9.53 -9.78 -3.89
N ARG A 74 -9.15 -9.90 -2.62
CA ARG A 74 -10.09 -9.90 -1.51
C ARG A 74 -10.44 -8.49 -1.06
N ARG A 75 -11.54 -7.98 -1.60
CA ARG A 75 -12.10 -6.67 -1.25
C ARG A 75 -12.84 -6.76 0.09
N ILE A 76 -12.46 -5.94 1.05
CA ILE A 76 -13.09 -5.86 2.37
C ILE A 76 -13.53 -4.42 2.67
N GLU A 77 -14.43 -4.25 3.63
CA GLU A 77 -14.77 -2.93 4.12
C GLU A 77 -13.55 -2.29 4.84
N PRO A 78 -13.45 -0.96 4.87
CA PRO A 78 -12.40 -0.28 5.62
C PRO A 78 -12.31 -0.77 7.06
N THR A 79 -11.09 -1.07 7.52
CA THR A 79 -10.84 -1.60 8.87
C THR A 79 -10.54 -0.47 9.85
N GLY A 80 -10.70 -0.73 11.15
CA GLY A 80 -10.17 0.16 12.19
C GLY A 80 -8.64 0.27 12.11
N TYR A 81 -8.08 1.36 12.64
CA TYR A 81 -6.65 1.66 12.54
C TYR A 81 -5.75 0.52 13.07
N LEU A 82 -6.06 -0.02 14.24
CA LEU A 82 -5.27 -1.10 14.84
C LEU A 82 -5.28 -2.38 14.00
N ASP A 83 -6.43 -2.76 13.44
CA ASP A 83 -6.52 -3.91 12.55
C ASP A 83 -5.76 -3.66 11.25
N PHE A 84 -5.79 -2.44 10.73
CA PHE A 84 -5.05 -2.05 9.55
C PHE A 84 -3.53 -2.15 9.78
N LEU A 85 -3.04 -1.61 10.89
CA LEU A 85 -1.62 -1.72 11.28
C LEU A 85 -1.17 -3.18 11.40
N MET A 86 -2.02 -4.04 11.95
CA MET A 86 -1.72 -5.48 12.03
C MET A 86 -1.65 -6.10 10.64
N LEU A 87 -2.57 -5.75 9.74
CA LEU A 87 -2.51 -6.20 8.34
C LEU A 87 -1.24 -5.72 7.64
N GLU A 88 -0.86 -4.47 7.83
CA GLU A 88 0.33 -3.92 7.21
C GLU A 88 1.59 -4.59 7.73
N LYS A 89 1.78 -4.63 9.05
CA LYS A 89 2.94 -5.22 9.71
C LYS A 89 3.21 -6.67 9.30
N HIS A 90 2.16 -7.42 9.00
CA HIS A 90 2.24 -8.83 8.65
C HIS A 90 2.08 -9.12 7.16
N ALA A 91 1.97 -8.11 6.31
CA ALA A 91 1.92 -8.30 4.87
C ALA A 91 3.27 -8.81 4.33
N ALA A 92 3.22 -9.56 3.23
CA ALA A 92 4.41 -9.91 2.46
C ALA A 92 4.91 -8.72 1.63
N LEU A 93 3.98 -7.87 1.18
CA LEU A 93 4.18 -6.74 0.28
C LEU A 93 3.07 -5.72 0.50
N VAL A 94 3.38 -4.44 0.40
CA VAL A 94 2.40 -3.35 0.35
C VAL A 94 2.35 -2.78 -1.07
N LEU A 95 1.15 -2.67 -1.62
CA LEU A 95 0.84 -1.95 -2.85
C LEU A 95 0.04 -0.69 -2.44
N THR A 96 0.57 0.51 -2.66
CA THR A 96 -0.09 1.71 -2.10
C THR A 96 0.05 2.95 -2.97
N ASP A 97 -0.97 3.80 -2.96
CA ASP A 97 -0.88 5.21 -3.40
C ASP A 97 -0.95 6.20 -2.22
N SER A 98 -0.97 5.70 -0.98
CA SER A 98 -0.95 6.50 0.24
C SER A 98 0.46 7.01 0.53
N GLY A 99 0.56 8.24 1.04
CA GLY A 99 1.83 8.79 1.55
C GLY A 99 2.22 8.16 2.88
N GLY A 100 1.28 8.13 3.84
CA GLY A 100 1.52 7.59 5.18
C GLY A 100 1.95 6.13 5.16
N LEU A 101 1.33 5.29 4.33
CA LEU A 101 1.72 3.87 4.25
C LEU A 101 3.11 3.65 3.67
N GLN A 102 3.67 4.59 2.89
CA GLN A 102 5.05 4.48 2.46
C GLN A 102 6.01 4.62 3.65
N GLU A 103 5.64 5.41 4.65
CA GLU A 103 6.39 5.57 5.90
C GLU A 103 6.16 4.37 6.84
N GLU A 104 4.90 3.98 7.03
CA GLU A 104 4.51 2.87 7.93
C GLU A 104 5.08 1.52 7.47
N SER A 105 4.97 1.19 6.17
CA SER A 105 5.54 -0.04 5.62
C SER A 105 7.07 -0.08 5.71
N CYS A 106 7.72 1.08 5.50
CA CYS A 106 9.15 1.23 5.70
C CYS A 106 9.53 0.93 7.17
N PHE A 107 8.79 1.50 8.12
CA PHE A 107 8.98 1.27 9.56
C PHE A 107 8.81 -0.21 9.93
N PHE A 108 7.76 -0.87 9.42
CA PHE A 108 7.52 -2.29 9.67
C PHE A 108 8.43 -3.25 8.91
N ARG A 109 9.32 -2.72 8.06
CA ARG A 109 10.20 -3.51 7.16
C ARG A 109 9.42 -4.41 6.21
N VAL A 110 8.29 -3.91 5.73
CA VAL A 110 7.48 -4.55 4.70
C VAL A 110 7.80 -3.89 3.37
N PRO A 111 8.24 -4.64 2.35
CA PRO A 111 8.54 -4.07 1.04
C PRO A 111 7.33 -3.35 0.46
N CYS A 112 7.56 -2.22 -0.19
CA CYS A 112 6.51 -1.38 -0.73
C CYS A 112 6.67 -1.15 -2.25
N VAL A 113 5.55 -1.17 -2.95
CA VAL A 113 5.41 -0.71 -4.34
C VAL A 113 4.39 0.41 -4.35
N THR A 114 4.87 1.62 -4.66
CA THR A 114 4.06 2.81 -4.76
C THR A 114 3.42 2.90 -6.14
N LEU A 115 2.08 2.93 -6.16
CA LEU A 115 1.23 2.99 -7.33
C LEU A 115 1.04 4.45 -7.84
N ARG A 116 2.13 5.22 -7.83
CA ARG A 116 2.21 6.61 -8.28
C ARG A 116 3.47 6.81 -9.10
N GLU A 117 3.48 7.81 -9.97
CA GLU A 117 4.67 8.16 -10.77
C GLU A 117 5.68 9.01 -9.99
N ASN A 118 5.29 9.54 -8.83
CA ASN A 118 6.13 10.32 -7.93
C ASN A 118 5.76 10.06 -6.46
N THR A 119 6.64 10.47 -5.55
CA THR A 119 6.41 10.40 -4.12
C THR A 119 7.08 11.56 -3.38
N GLU A 120 6.40 12.03 -2.34
CA GLU A 120 6.88 12.94 -1.30
C GLU A 120 7.79 12.26 -0.26
N ARG A 121 8.09 10.96 -0.42
CA ARG A 121 8.94 10.14 0.47
C ARG A 121 10.18 9.57 -0.24
N PRO A 122 11.04 10.40 -0.88
CA PRO A 122 12.18 9.91 -1.64
C PRO A 122 13.19 9.11 -0.80
N GLU A 123 13.26 9.33 0.51
CA GLU A 123 14.07 8.57 1.46
C GLU A 123 13.75 7.07 1.44
N THR A 124 12.48 6.69 1.24
CA THR A 124 12.07 5.28 1.14
C THR A 124 12.61 4.59 -0.12
N LEU A 125 12.77 5.35 -1.20
CA LEU A 125 13.35 4.88 -2.46
C LEU A 125 14.87 4.71 -2.33
N LYS A 126 15.55 5.69 -1.70
CA LYS A 126 17.01 5.68 -1.53
C LYS A 126 17.50 4.45 -0.78
N ILE A 127 16.77 4.03 0.24
CA ILE A 127 17.07 2.83 1.05
C ILE A 127 16.46 1.54 0.49
N ARG A 128 15.79 1.62 -0.68
CA ARG A 128 15.16 0.50 -1.38
C ARG A 128 13.99 -0.19 -0.63
N ALA A 129 13.48 0.42 0.44
CA ALA A 129 12.28 -0.04 1.12
C ALA A 129 11.02 0.04 0.23
N ASN A 130 11.02 1.01 -0.69
CA ASN A 130 9.92 1.30 -1.59
C ASN A 130 10.42 1.46 -3.04
N VAL A 131 9.50 1.32 -3.99
CA VAL A 131 9.73 1.64 -5.39
C VAL A 131 8.50 2.24 -6.06
N LEU A 132 8.68 3.20 -6.97
CA LEU A 132 7.62 3.75 -7.80
C LEU A 132 7.35 2.82 -9.00
N ALA A 133 6.09 2.44 -9.20
CA ALA A 133 5.66 1.63 -10.34
C ALA A 133 4.57 2.30 -11.19
N GLY A 134 3.97 3.38 -10.71
CA GLY A 134 2.78 3.95 -11.35
C GLY A 134 1.64 2.93 -11.37
N THR A 135 0.88 2.91 -12.46
CA THR A 135 -0.27 2.00 -12.64
C THR A 135 -0.12 1.08 -13.85
N ASP A 136 1.08 1.03 -14.45
CA ASP A 136 1.35 0.12 -15.56
C ASP A 136 1.42 -1.34 -15.08
N PRO A 137 0.64 -2.28 -15.66
CA PRO A 137 0.59 -3.64 -15.16
C PRO A 137 1.93 -4.36 -15.17
N ALA A 138 2.73 -4.19 -16.23
CA ALA A 138 4.04 -4.84 -16.34
C ALA A 138 5.05 -4.25 -15.35
N ARG A 139 5.07 -2.92 -15.17
CA ARG A 139 5.92 -2.25 -14.17
C ARG A 139 5.53 -2.65 -12.74
N VAL A 140 4.24 -2.71 -12.43
CA VAL A 140 3.74 -3.10 -11.10
C VAL A 140 4.07 -4.55 -10.79
N GLU A 141 3.85 -5.46 -11.74
CA GLU A 141 4.21 -6.88 -11.64
C GLU A 141 5.72 -7.07 -11.38
N ALA A 142 6.56 -6.46 -12.22
CA ALA A 142 8.01 -6.54 -12.09
C ALA A 142 8.51 -5.92 -10.78
N ALA A 143 7.92 -4.80 -10.34
CA ALA A 143 8.24 -4.16 -9.08
C ALA A 143 7.85 -5.04 -7.88
N ALA A 144 6.68 -5.68 -7.92
CA ALA A 144 6.22 -6.60 -6.87
C ALA A 144 7.16 -7.80 -6.73
N LEU A 145 7.49 -8.46 -7.85
CA LEU A 145 8.43 -9.59 -7.86
C LEU A 145 9.81 -9.18 -7.33
N ARG A 146 10.32 -8.02 -7.77
CA ARG A 146 11.61 -7.52 -7.29
C ARG A 146 11.59 -7.23 -5.79
N GLN A 147 10.54 -6.59 -5.28
CA GLN A 147 10.44 -6.23 -3.87
C GLN A 147 10.24 -7.43 -2.96
N LEU A 148 9.52 -8.46 -3.40
CA LEU A 148 9.37 -9.70 -2.65
C LEU A 148 10.70 -10.45 -2.47
N ASN A 149 11.58 -10.37 -3.48
CA ASN A 149 12.90 -11.01 -3.46
C ASN A 149 13.99 -10.15 -2.79
N ALA A 150 13.71 -8.88 -2.52
CA ALA A 150 14.68 -7.98 -1.91
C ALA A 150 14.86 -8.25 -0.40
N PRO A 151 16.07 -8.07 0.16
CA PRO A 151 16.29 -8.16 1.59
C PRO A 151 15.43 -7.13 2.35
N ARG A 152 14.68 -7.59 3.36
CA ARG A 152 13.89 -6.73 4.26
C ARG A 152 14.74 -6.08 5.35
N LYS A 153 15.86 -5.51 4.93
CA LYS A 153 16.87 -4.91 5.81
C LYS A 153 17.24 -3.53 5.27
N TRP A 154 16.75 -2.52 5.94
CA TRP A 154 17.08 -1.11 5.69
C TRP A 154 17.01 -0.33 7.02
N PRO A 155 17.72 0.80 7.12
CA PRO A 155 17.58 1.71 8.25
C PRO A 155 16.21 2.40 8.21
N ASN A 156 15.66 2.78 9.36
CA ASN A 156 14.48 3.64 9.43
C ASN A 156 14.91 5.11 9.27
N PRO A 157 14.47 5.84 8.22
CA PRO A 157 14.83 7.24 8.04
C PRO A 157 13.94 8.22 8.83
N PHE A 158 12.85 7.75 9.45
CA PHE A 158 11.80 8.60 10.03
C PHE A 158 11.96 8.88 11.53
N GLY A 159 13.08 8.48 12.12
CA GLY A 159 13.42 8.75 13.52
C GLY A 159 13.22 7.56 14.46
N ASP A 160 13.14 7.86 15.75
CA ASP A 160 13.18 6.91 16.86
C ASP A 160 11.85 6.77 17.62
N GLY A 161 10.78 7.39 17.11
CA GLY A 161 9.47 7.37 17.75
C GLY A 161 9.28 8.40 18.87
N HIS A 162 10.26 9.26 19.15
CA HIS A 162 10.19 10.25 20.24
C HIS A 162 9.90 11.67 19.73
N THR A 163 9.44 11.79 18.47
CA THR A 163 9.16 13.09 17.83
C THR A 163 8.15 13.91 18.61
N GLY A 164 7.09 13.29 19.14
CA GLY A 164 6.06 13.99 19.93
C GLY A 164 6.62 14.64 21.19
N GLU A 165 7.43 13.90 21.96
CA GLU A 165 8.08 14.42 23.17
C GLU A 165 9.09 15.53 22.85
N ARG A 166 9.81 15.42 21.73
CA ARG A 166 10.75 16.46 21.28
C ARG A 166 10.01 17.72 20.89
N ILE A 167 8.91 17.61 20.13
CA ILE A 167 8.08 18.76 19.77
C ILE A 167 7.49 19.40 21.02
N ALA A 168 6.93 18.63 21.95
CA ALA A 168 6.38 19.16 23.20
C ALA A 168 7.42 19.95 23.99
N ARG A 169 8.65 19.41 24.13
CA ARG A 169 9.75 20.12 24.78
C ARG A 169 10.17 21.40 24.07
N ILE A 170 10.21 21.40 22.73
CA ILE A 170 10.54 22.60 21.94
C ILE A 170 9.44 23.67 22.12
N MET A 171 8.17 23.24 22.15
CA MET A 171 7.04 24.15 22.38
C MET A 171 7.06 24.74 23.79
N ASP A 172 7.35 23.92 24.81
CA ASP A 172 7.52 24.36 26.20
C ASP A 172 8.62 25.41 26.31
N GLN A 173 9.81 25.13 25.77
CA GLN A 173 10.93 26.08 25.71
C GLN A 173 10.61 27.38 24.96
N PHE A 174 9.74 27.32 23.94
CA PHE A 174 9.33 28.50 23.18
C PHE A 174 8.29 29.34 23.92
N LEU A 175 7.44 28.71 24.75
CA LEU A 175 6.30 29.37 25.41
C LEU A 175 6.61 29.84 26.85
N GLY A 176 7.57 29.22 27.54
CA GLY A 176 8.00 29.59 28.90
C GLY A 176 7.38 28.72 29.98
#